data_AF-A0A1Z4R334-F1
#
_entry.id   AF-A0A1Z4R334-F1
#
_cell.length_a   1.000
_cell.length_b   1.000
_cell.length_c   1.000
_cell.angle_alpha   90.00
_cell.angle_beta   90.00
_cell.angle_gamma   90.00
#
_symmetry.space_group_name_H-M   'P 1'
#
loop_
_entity.id
_entity.type
_entity.pdbx_description
1 polymer ?
#
loop_
_entity_poly.entity_id
_entity_poly.type
_entity_poly.pdbx_seq_one_letter_code
_entity_poly.pdbx_strand_id
1 'polypeptide(L)'
;METKIKRKYEAETLGEFLRKIAIDYLRYGYTRYVFRTIPDGKNLYEIDTKIMKVYGCTFSRALRLHRRRKGLANVVYIRFKNRFILVASGGSNEAFAKIDFLDFHATPLHVDGYTIGIKRNKPCVMIKPSRFKLLRKQLLAIALHNESKVLGRFKKISPFSFPEIVRQKRKLLFEVNKKRHLAGLPRISLDLRFTKK
;
A
#
# COMPACT_ATOMS: atom_id res chain seq x y z
N MET A 1 -16.61 -21.97 17.09
CA MET A 1 -15.88 -20.85 16.44
C MET A 1 -14.64 -21.43 15.79
N GLU A 2 -14.63 -21.60 14.47
CA GLU A 2 -13.46 -22.12 13.75
C GLU A 2 -12.30 -21.12 13.82
N THR A 3 -11.18 -21.55 14.37
CA THR A 3 -9.95 -20.79 14.42
C THR A 3 -9.41 -20.65 12.99
N LYS A 4 -9.73 -19.53 12.33
CA LYS A 4 -9.27 -19.27 10.96
C LYS A 4 -7.73 -19.25 10.94
N ILE A 5 -7.11 -20.29 10.40
CA ILE A 5 -5.66 -20.39 10.26
C ILE A 5 -5.19 -19.23 9.37
N LYS A 6 -4.50 -18.26 9.95
CA LYS A 6 -3.99 -17.09 9.22
C LYS A 6 -2.92 -17.53 8.23
N ARG A 7 -3.25 -17.46 6.94
CA ARG A 7 -2.34 -17.82 5.86
C ARG A 7 -1.36 -16.67 5.59
N LYS A 8 -0.07 -16.99 5.42
CA LYS A 8 1.00 -15.98 5.27
C LYS A 8 0.81 -15.04 4.08
N TYR A 9 0.14 -15.51 3.03
CA TYR A 9 -0.17 -14.74 1.82
C TYR A 9 -1.41 -13.85 1.95
N GLU A 10 -2.28 -14.08 2.93
CA GLU A 10 -3.51 -13.34 3.07
C GLU A 10 -3.28 -12.09 3.93
N ALA A 11 -3.84 -10.97 3.48
CA ALA A 11 -3.95 -9.75 4.25
C ALA A 11 -5.42 -9.57 4.64
N GLU A 12 -5.69 -9.42 5.94
CA GLU A 12 -7.06 -9.27 6.45
C GLU A 12 -7.56 -7.84 6.27
N THR A 13 -6.64 -6.88 6.32
CA THR A 13 -6.92 -5.46 6.19
C THR A 13 -6.14 -4.85 5.04
N LEU A 14 -6.66 -3.74 4.50
CA LEU A 14 -5.93 -2.95 3.52
C LEU A 14 -4.57 -2.47 4.07
N GLY A 15 -4.51 -2.14 5.36
CA GLY A 15 -3.25 -1.72 6.00
C GLY A 15 -2.19 -2.83 5.94
N GLU A 16 -2.59 -4.07 6.25
CA GLU A 16 -1.71 -5.24 6.13
C GLU A 16 -1.28 -5.48 4.68
N PHE A 17 -2.19 -5.33 3.72
CA PHE A 17 -1.89 -5.47 2.29
C PHE A 17 -0.84 -4.45 1.84
N LEU A 18 -1.05 -3.17 2.15
CA LEU A 18 -0.11 -2.09 1.83
C LEU A 18 1.25 -2.31 2.51
N ARG A 19 1.25 -2.72 3.79
CA ARG A 19 2.46 -2.99 4.57
C ARG A 19 3.26 -4.15 3.99
N LYS A 20 2.62 -5.29 3.69
CA LYS A 20 3.29 -6.45 3.09
C LYS A 20 3.98 -6.04 1.79
N ILE A 21 3.27 -5.38 0.87
CA ILE A 21 3.85 -4.95 -0.41
C ILE A 21 5.05 -4.02 -0.19
N ALA A 22 4.86 -2.92 0.54
CA ALA A 22 5.87 -1.87 0.63
C ALA A 22 7.06 -2.25 1.54
N ILE A 23 6.79 -2.87 2.68
CA ILE A 23 7.79 -3.09 3.74
C ILE A 23 8.40 -4.48 3.65
N ASP A 24 7.60 -5.52 3.43
CA ASP A 24 8.10 -6.90 3.46
C ASP A 24 8.73 -7.34 2.14
N TYR A 25 8.39 -6.69 1.02
CA TYR A 25 8.84 -7.11 -0.31
C TYR A 25 9.51 -5.99 -1.10
N LEU A 26 8.82 -4.89 -1.40
CA LEU A 26 9.37 -3.82 -2.24
C LEU A 26 10.69 -3.27 -1.71
N ARG A 27 10.81 -3.10 -0.38
CA ARG A 27 12.06 -2.72 0.30
C ARG A 27 13.25 -3.64 0.00
N TYR A 28 12.99 -4.91 -0.29
CA TYR A 28 14.00 -5.95 -0.52
C TYR A 28 14.22 -6.29 -2.01
N GLY A 29 13.78 -5.39 -2.90
CA GLY A 29 14.03 -5.49 -4.35
C GLY A 29 13.00 -6.32 -5.11
N TYR A 30 11.77 -6.44 -4.60
CA TYR A 30 10.65 -7.02 -5.33
C TYR A 30 9.93 -5.92 -6.12
N THR A 31 10.53 -5.52 -7.24
CA THR A 31 10.10 -4.34 -8.01
C THR A 31 9.11 -4.66 -9.12
N ARG A 32 9.11 -5.90 -9.62
CA ARG A 32 8.19 -6.35 -10.68
C ARG A 32 6.90 -6.87 -10.09
N TYR A 33 5.76 -6.53 -10.68
CA TYR A 33 4.48 -6.97 -10.15
C TYR A 33 3.38 -7.19 -11.20
N VAL A 34 2.41 -8.01 -10.82
CA VAL A 34 1.13 -8.18 -11.51
C VAL A 34 0.01 -8.07 -10.49
N PHE A 35 -0.97 -7.21 -10.75
CA PHE A 35 -2.13 -6.99 -9.87
C PHE A 35 -3.41 -7.41 -10.60
N ARG A 36 -4.22 -8.27 -9.99
CA ARG A 36 -5.42 -8.83 -10.61
C ARG A 36 -6.55 -9.01 -9.60
N THR A 37 -7.76 -9.17 -10.13
CA THR A 37 -8.96 -9.50 -9.37
C THR A 37 -9.39 -10.92 -9.71
N ILE A 38 -9.73 -11.69 -8.69
CA ILE A 38 -10.37 -12.98 -8.79
C ILE A 38 -11.86 -12.73 -9.04
N PRO A 39 -12.45 -13.31 -10.11
CA PRO A 39 -13.88 -13.16 -10.37
C PRO A 39 -14.74 -13.66 -9.21
N ASP A 40 -15.88 -13.01 -9.02
CA ASP A 40 -16.84 -13.40 -7.98
C ASP A 40 -17.39 -14.81 -8.24
N GLY A 41 -17.78 -15.51 -7.17
CA GLY A 41 -18.26 -16.90 -7.23
C GLY A 41 -17.18 -17.97 -7.41
N LYS A 42 -15.90 -17.60 -7.59
CA LYS A 42 -14.80 -18.57 -7.61
C LYS A 42 -14.35 -18.95 -6.21
N ASN A 43 -13.93 -20.22 -6.05
CA ASN A 43 -13.28 -20.68 -4.82
C ASN A 43 -11.90 -20.03 -4.69
N LEU A 44 -11.78 -19.10 -3.74
CA LEU A 44 -10.54 -18.36 -3.51
C LEU A 44 -9.38 -19.29 -3.14
N TYR A 45 -9.63 -20.36 -2.39
CA TYR A 45 -8.58 -21.26 -1.92
C TYR A 45 -7.96 -22.09 -3.06
N GLU A 46 -8.80 -22.58 -3.97
CA GLU A 46 -8.32 -23.30 -5.15
C GLU A 46 -7.49 -22.38 -6.05
N ILE A 47 -7.94 -21.14 -6.22
CA ILE A 47 -7.21 -20.14 -7.01
C ILE A 47 -5.88 -19.78 -6.32
N ASP A 48 -5.88 -19.55 -5.02
CA ASP A 48 -4.67 -19.27 -4.24
C ASP A 48 -3.65 -20.40 -4.46
N THR A 49 -4.08 -21.64 -4.32
CA THR A 49 -3.23 -22.84 -4.47
C THR A 49 -2.70 -22.97 -5.89
N LYS A 50 -3.57 -22.77 -6.90
CA LYS A 50 -3.19 -22.82 -8.31
C LYS A 50 -2.15 -21.74 -8.64
N ILE A 51 -2.37 -20.50 -8.22
CA ILE A 51 -1.44 -19.39 -8.44
C ILE A 51 -0.10 -19.69 -7.76
N MET A 52 -0.13 -20.08 -6.48
CA MET A 52 1.10 -20.37 -5.74
C MET A 52 1.92 -21.49 -6.38
N LYS A 53 1.25 -22.54 -6.88
CA LYS A 53 1.90 -23.66 -7.58
C LYS A 53 2.52 -23.20 -8.90
N VAL A 54 1.76 -22.49 -9.75
CA VAL A 54 2.20 -22.05 -11.08
C VAL A 54 3.43 -21.15 -11.00
N TYR A 55 3.46 -20.19 -10.08
CA TYR A 55 4.56 -19.23 -9.97
C TYR A 55 5.67 -19.65 -9.01
N GLY A 56 5.53 -20.82 -8.36
CA GLY A 56 6.49 -21.31 -7.37
C GLY A 56 6.62 -20.37 -6.17
N CYS A 57 5.50 -19.79 -5.71
CA CYS A 57 5.50 -18.82 -4.63
C CYS A 57 6.00 -19.44 -3.32
N THR A 58 6.95 -18.79 -2.65
CA THR A 58 7.51 -19.33 -1.40
C THR A 58 7.64 -18.28 -0.29
N PHE A 59 7.19 -18.68 0.91
CA PHE A 59 7.36 -17.92 2.14
C PHE A 59 8.60 -18.34 2.94
N SER A 60 9.34 -19.36 2.50
CA SER A 60 10.59 -19.80 3.13
C SER A 60 11.73 -18.84 2.83
N ARG A 61 12.34 -18.27 3.89
CA ARG A 61 13.50 -17.38 3.75
C ARG A 61 14.72 -18.11 3.16
N ALA A 62 14.97 -19.35 3.61
CA ALA A 62 16.10 -20.14 3.16
C ALA A 62 16.01 -20.45 1.66
N LEU A 63 14.82 -20.87 1.19
CA LEU A 63 14.61 -21.15 -0.22
C LEU A 63 14.78 -19.88 -1.07
N ARG A 64 14.27 -18.73 -0.60
CA ARG A 64 14.44 -17.46 -1.32
C ARG A 64 15.91 -17.04 -1.43
N LEU A 65 16.69 -17.24 -0.37
CA LEU A 65 18.12 -16.94 -0.37
C LEU A 65 18.87 -17.85 -1.37
N HIS A 66 18.58 -19.16 -1.34
CA HIS A 66 19.17 -20.13 -2.26
C HIS A 66 18.86 -19.81 -3.73
N ARG A 67 17.59 -19.53 -4.04
CA ARG A 67 17.15 -19.13 -5.39
C ARG A 67 17.86 -17.87 -5.85
N ARG A 68 17.97 -16.86 -4.98
CA ARG A 68 18.67 -15.60 -5.29
C ARG A 68 20.14 -15.83 -5.61
N ARG A 69 20.83 -16.74 -4.89
CA ARG A 69 22.23 -17.12 -5.19
C ARG A 69 22.37 -17.79 -6.56
N LYS A 70 21.35 -18.51 -7.02
CA LYS A 70 21.29 -19.12 -8.36
C LYS A 70 20.79 -18.17 -9.46
N GLY A 71 20.64 -16.87 -9.18
CA GLY A 71 20.11 -15.90 -10.15
C GLY A 71 18.61 -16.05 -10.45
N LEU A 72 17.89 -16.87 -9.68
CA LEU A 72 16.45 -17.12 -9.87
C LEU A 72 15.63 -16.07 -9.14
N ALA A 73 14.58 -15.57 -9.82
CA ALA A 73 13.61 -14.70 -9.19
C ALA A 73 12.76 -15.46 -8.16
N ASN A 74 12.49 -14.78 -7.07
CA ASN A 74 11.51 -15.18 -6.07
C ASN A 74 10.20 -14.47 -6.37
N VAL A 75 9.11 -15.23 -6.48
CA VAL A 75 7.77 -14.69 -6.62
C VAL A 75 7.03 -14.85 -5.30
N VAL A 76 6.26 -13.84 -4.94
CA VAL A 76 5.45 -13.81 -3.74
C VAL A 76 4.03 -13.46 -4.13
N TYR A 77 3.09 -14.22 -3.58
CA TYR A 77 1.67 -13.99 -3.70
C TYR A 77 1.12 -13.29 -2.46
N ILE A 78 0.34 -12.22 -2.64
CA ILE A 78 -0.35 -11.55 -1.55
C ILE A 78 -1.81 -11.30 -1.98
N ARG A 79 -2.79 -11.72 -1.18
CA ARG A 79 -4.21 -11.52 -1.45
C ARG A 79 -4.86 -10.63 -0.39
N PHE A 80 -5.71 -9.71 -0.84
CA PHE A 80 -6.61 -8.92 -0.01
C PHE A 80 -8.02 -8.98 -0.61
N LYS A 81 -8.96 -9.62 0.10
CA LYS A 81 -10.29 -9.96 -0.41
C LYS A 81 -10.18 -10.81 -1.69
N ASN A 82 -10.84 -10.42 -2.77
CA ASN A 82 -10.75 -11.03 -4.10
C ASN A 82 -9.63 -10.43 -4.97
N ARG A 83 -8.81 -9.49 -4.48
CA ARG A 83 -7.71 -8.90 -5.25
C ARG A 83 -6.38 -9.47 -4.79
N PHE A 84 -5.46 -9.70 -5.72
CA PHE A 84 -4.14 -10.19 -5.39
C PHE A 84 -3.06 -9.49 -6.19
N ILE A 85 -1.85 -9.57 -5.65
CA ILE A 85 -0.62 -9.16 -6.32
C ILE A 85 0.38 -10.31 -6.30
N LEU A 86 1.04 -10.51 -7.43
CA LEU A 86 2.31 -11.22 -7.52
C LEU A 86 3.42 -10.18 -7.54
N VAL A 87 4.39 -10.30 -6.65
CA VAL A 87 5.60 -9.47 -6.67
C VAL A 87 6.82 -10.34 -6.84
N ALA A 88 7.74 -9.94 -7.72
CA ALA A 88 8.92 -10.71 -8.06
C ALA A 88 10.21 -9.93 -7.80
N SER A 89 11.21 -10.61 -7.21
CA SER A 89 12.58 -10.08 -7.10
C SER A 89 13.27 -10.09 -8.46
N GLY A 90 14.43 -9.42 -8.56
CA GLY A 90 15.34 -9.63 -9.70
C GLY A 90 15.72 -11.11 -9.89
N GLY A 91 16.04 -11.48 -11.14
CA GLY A 91 16.37 -12.85 -11.57
C GLY A 91 15.40 -13.43 -12.61
N SER A 92 15.64 -14.67 -13.05
CA SER A 92 14.79 -15.39 -13.99
C SER A 92 13.73 -16.25 -13.28
N ASN A 93 12.51 -16.28 -13.83
CA ASN A 93 11.45 -17.21 -13.45
C ASN A 93 10.56 -17.43 -14.67
N GLU A 94 10.52 -18.65 -15.18
CA GLU A 94 9.86 -18.98 -16.46
C GLU A 94 8.37 -18.64 -16.46
N ALA A 95 7.64 -18.98 -15.39
CA ALA A 95 6.20 -18.70 -15.31
C ALA A 95 5.92 -17.20 -15.25
N PHE A 96 6.72 -16.45 -14.49
CA PHE A 96 6.57 -15.00 -14.37
C PHE A 96 7.05 -14.24 -15.62
N ALA A 97 7.99 -14.80 -16.40
CA ALA A 97 8.44 -14.21 -17.66
C ALA A 97 7.39 -14.32 -18.78
N LYS A 98 6.43 -15.26 -18.65
CA LYS A 98 5.35 -15.50 -19.63
C LYS A 98 4.15 -14.57 -19.45
N ILE A 99 4.18 -13.65 -18.47
CA ILE A 99 3.08 -12.72 -18.21
C ILE A 99 3.57 -11.29 -18.31
N ASP A 100 2.69 -10.40 -18.74
CA ASP A 100 2.93 -8.97 -18.71
C ASP A 100 2.97 -8.49 -17.27
N PHE A 101 4.12 -7.98 -16.85
CA PHE A 101 4.35 -7.39 -15.55
C PHE A 101 4.68 -5.91 -15.66
N LEU A 102 4.37 -5.18 -14.59
CA LEU A 102 4.74 -3.80 -14.40
C LEU A 102 5.94 -3.72 -13.45
N ASP A 103 6.63 -2.59 -13.45
CA ASP A 103 7.69 -2.30 -12.49
C ASP A 103 7.34 -1.07 -11.65
N PHE A 104 7.46 -1.19 -10.32
CA PHE A 104 7.19 -0.12 -9.35
C PHE A 104 8.03 1.16 -9.53
N HIS A 105 9.17 1.08 -10.24
CA HIS A 105 9.98 2.24 -10.62
C HIS A 105 9.30 3.09 -11.70
N ALA A 106 8.66 2.45 -12.68
CA ALA A 106 8.02 3.14 -13.80
C ALA A 106 6.53 3.38 -13.54
N THR A 107 5.84 2.36 -13.03
CA THR A 107 4.39 2.36 -12.84
C THR A 107 4.06 2.04 -11.37
N PRO A 108 3.61 3.01 -10.58
CA PRO A 108 3.22 2.74 -9.20
C PRO A 108 1.88 1.99 -9.16
N LEU A 109 1.70 1.13 -8.15
CA LEU A 109 0.42 0.46 -7.91
C LEU A 109 -0.60 1.42 -7.30
N HIS A 110 -1.79 1.47 -7.88
CA HIS A 110 -2.93 2.19 -7.31
C HIS A 110 -3.96 1.20 -6.75
N VAL A 111 -4.29 1.32 -5.46
CA VAL A 111 -5.26 0.43 -4.79
C VAL A 111 -6.00 1.17 -3.68
N ASP A 112 -7.34 1.09 -3.67
CA ASP A 112 -8.23 1.66 -2.64
C ASP A 112 -7.95 3.13 -2.26
N GLY A 113 -7.61 3.95 -3.26
CA GLY A 113 -7.30 5.37 -3.06
C GLY A 113 -5.91 5.63 -2.47
N TYR A 114 -5.02 4.63 -2.48
CA TYR A 114 -3.60 4.73 -2.15
C TYR A 114 -2.74 4.48 -3.38
N THR A 115 -1.47 4.84 -3.27
CA THR A 115 -0.43 4.62 -4.27
C THR A 115 0.80 4.03 -3.58
N ILE A 116 1.32 2.93 -4.13
CA ILE A 116 2.55 2.29 -3.70
C ILE A 116 3.54 2.37 -4.87
N GLY A 117 4.71 2.94 -4.63
CA GLY A 117 5.76 3.04 -5.64
C GLY A 117 7.12 3.22 -4.99
N ILE A 118 8.11 3.62 -5.79
CA ILE A 118 9.46 3.90 -5.32
C ILE A 118 9.75 5.40 -5.47
N LYS A 119 10.25 6.02 -4.40
CA LYS A 119 10.69 7.41 -4.38
C LYS A 119 12.06 7.48 -3.74
N ARG A 120 13.06 8.01 -4.47
CA ARG A 120 14.47 8.07 -4.02
C ARG A 120 14.98 6.70 -3.56
N ASN A 121 14.76 5.66 -4.37
CA ASN A 121 15.13 4.27 -4.09
C ASN A 121 14.55 3.68 -2.79
N LYS A 122 13.47 4.26 -2.26
CA LYS A 122 12.76 3.76 -1.08
C LYS A 122 11.29 3.51 -1.39
N PRO A 123 10.69 2.44 -0.85
CA PRO A 123 9.25 2.23 -0.93
C PRO A 123 8.48 3.44 -0.39
N CYS A 124 7.45 3.84 -1.10
CA CYS A 124 6.65 5.00 -0.78
C CYS A 124 5.16 4.64 -0.88
N VAL A 125 4.46 4.71 0.24
CA VAL A 125 3.00 4.57 0.31
C VAL A 125 2.39 5.93 0.60
N MET A 126 1.50 6.37 -0.28
CA MET A 126 0.85 7.68 -0.19
C MET A 126 -0.64 7.60 -0.51
N ILE A 127 -1.41 8.61 -0.11
CA ILE A 127 -2.76 8.83 -0.60
C ILE A 127 -2.66 9.15 -2.10
N LYS A 128 -3.50 8.51 -2.93
CA LYS A 128 -3.52 8.69 -4.38
C LYS A 128 -3.63 10.20 -4.73
N PRO A 129 -2.88 10.72 -5.71
CA PRO A 129 -2.87 12.15 -6.03
C PRO A 129 -4.26 12.77 -6.25
N SER A 130 -5.15 12.07 -6.97
CA SER A 130 -6.53 12.54 -7.21
C SER A 130 -7.34 12.64 -5.92
N ARG A 131 -7.26 11.62 -5.04
CA ARG A 131 -7.89 11.64 -3.71
C ARG A 131 -7.30 12.73 -2.83
N PHE A 132 -5.98 12.94 -2.87
CA PHE A 132 -5.32 14.00 -2.11
C PHE A 132 -5.81 15.40 -2.54
N LYS A 133 -5.95 15.65 -3.86
CA LYS A 133 -6.50 16.90 -4.40
C LYS A 133 -7.93 17.15 -3.90
N LEU A 134 -8.78 16.12 -3.90
CA LEU A 134 -10.14 16.22 -3.37
C LEU A 134 -10.16 16.53 -1.87
N LEU A 135 -9.36 15.80 -1.07
CA LEU A 135 -9.26 16.03 0.37
C LEU A 135 -8.78 17.45 0.69
N ARG A 136 -7.82 17.96 -0.08
CA ARG A 136 -7.33 19.33 0.01
C ARG A 136 -8.45 20.34 -0.20
N LYS A 137 -9.21 20.22 -1.30
CA LYS A 137 -10.35 21.09 -1.60
C LYS A 137 -11.36 21.09 -0.46
N GLN A 138 -11.73 19.90 0.02
CA GLN A 138 -12.72 19.74 1.09
C GLN A 138 -12.26 20.34 2.42
N LEU A 139 -11.00 20.14 2.81
CA LEU A 139 -10.45 20.71 4.05
C LEU A 139 -10.35 22.24 3.98
N LEU A 140 -9.91 22.79 2.86
CA LEU A 140 -9.83 24.24 2.68
C LEU A 140 -11.20 24.92 2.64
N ALA A 141 -12.22 24.22 2.14
CA ALA A 141 -13.61 24.69 2.19
C ALA A 141 -14.11 24.81 3.64
N ILE A 142 -13.73 23.87 4.51
CA ILE A 142 -14.17 23.89 5.92
C ILE A 142 -13.19 24.56 6.89
N ALA A 143 -12.06 25.11 6.41
CA ALA A 143 -10.95 25.55 7.25
C ALA A 143 -11.32 26.61 8.30
N LEU A 144 -12.29 27.48 7.98
CA LEU A 144 -12.74 28.58 8.84
C LEU A 144 -13.90 28.19 9.78
N HIS A 145 -14.39 26.95 9.70
CA HIS A 145 -15.38 26.47 10.67
C HIS A 145 -14.73 26.19 12.04
N ASN A 146 -15.56 25.81 13.01
CA ASN A 146 -15.10 25.35 14.32
C ASN A 146 -14.08 24.21 14.21
N GLU A 147 -13.21 24.14 15.21
CA GLU A 147 -12.10 23.20 15.27
C GLU A 147 -12.58 21.74 15.20
N SER A 148 -13.66 21.38 15.90
CA SER A 148 -14.24 20.04 15.91
C SER A 148 -14.59 19.52 14.52
N LYS A 149 -15.16 20.37 13.65
CA LYS A 149 -15.50 20.00 12.26
C LYS A 149 -14.24 19.70 11.45
N VAL A 150 -13.20 20.52 11.61
CA VAL A 150 -11.92 20.34 10.91
C VAL A 150 -11.21 19.08 11.40
N LEU A 151 -11.11 18.90 12.72
CA LEU A 151 -10.52 17.71 13.34
C LEU A 151 -11.25 16.42 12.93
N GLY A 152 -12.58 16.44 12.94
CA GLY A 152 -13.41 15.33 12.47
C GLY A 152 -13.12 14.95 11.02
N ARG A 153 -12.83 15.94 10.16
CA ARG A 153 -12.41 15.67 8.78
C ARG A 153 -11.00 15.09 8.70
N PHE A 154 -10.05 15.60 9.48
CA PHE A 154 -8.68 15.07 9.53
C PHE A 154 -8.63 13.59 9.95
N LYS A 155 -9.42 13.20 10.96
CA LYS A 155 -9.52 11.80 11.41
C LYS A 155 -9.95 10.85 10.28
N LYS A 156 -10.78 11.32 9.34
CA LYS A 156 -11.30 10.53 8.21
C LYS A 156 -10.38 10.48 6.99
N ILE A 157 -9.25 11.20 6.96
CA ILE A 157 -8.35 11.25 5.78
C ILE A 157 -7.79 9.87 5.44
N SER A 158 -7.20 9.20 6.43
CA SER A 158 -6.59 7.89 6.29
C SER A 158 -6.32 7.32 7.69
N PRO A 159 -6.66 6.05 7.97
CA PRO A 159 -6.30 5.40 9.22
C PRO A 159 -4.81 5.04 9.29
N PHE A 160 -4.12 5.00 8.14
CA PHE A 160 -2.72 4.58 8.06
C PHE A 160 -1.74 5.72 8.33
N SER A 161 -0.57 5.35 8.84
CA SER A 161 0.49 6.25 9.30
C SER A 161 1.79 6.13 8.49
N PHE A 162 1.77 5.59 7.27
CA PHE A 162 2.97 5.53 6.40
C PHE A 162 3.66 6.90 6.25
N PRO A 163 5.00 6.97 6.08
CA PRO A 163 5.74 8.23 6.15
C PRO A 163 5.23 9.31 5.19
N GLU A 164 4.94 8.95 3.93
CA GLU A 164 4.45 9.92 2.95
C GLU A 164 2.97 10.30 3.18
N ILE A 165 2.14 9.39 3.73
CA ILE A 165 0.78 9.75 4.19
C ILE A 165 0.84 10.76 5.33
N VAL A 166 1.75 10.58 6.29
CA VAL A 166 1.95 11.53 7.40
C VAL A 166 2.43 12.88 6.87
N ARG A 167 3.38 12.90 5.92
CA ARG A 167 3.81 14.13 5.25
C ARG A 167 2.65 14.81 4.52
N GLN A 168 1.82 14.07 3.80
CA GLN A 168 0.62 14.59 3.14
C GLN A 168 -0.38 15.20 4.15
N LYS A 169 -0.63 14.54 5.28
CA LYS A 169 -1.49 15.08 6.35
C LYS A 169 -0.91 16.36 6.96
N ARG A 170 0.41 16.41 7.22
CA ARG A 170 1.09 17.61 7.72
C ARG A 170 1.00 18.78 6.74
N LYS A 171 1.14 18.52 5.44
CA LYS A 171 0.94 19.54 4.40
C LYS A 171 -0.48 20.11 4.43
N LEU A 172 -1.50 19.27 4.55
CA LEU A 172 -2.89 19.72 4.66
C LEU A 172 -3.12 20.55 5.93
N LEU A 173 -2.55 20.13 7.07
CA LEU A 173 -2.64 20.89 8.33
C LEU A 173 -2.01 22.27 8.21
N PHE A 174 -0.81 22.34 7.60
CA PHE A 174 -0.13 23.60 7.33
C PHE A 174 -1.01 24.56 6.50
N GLU A 175 -1.60 24.08 5.41
CA GLU A 175 -2.43 24.91 4.54
C GLU A 175 -3.73 25.39 5.22
N VAL A 176 -4.36 24.51 6.01
CA VAL A 176 -5.52 24.88 6.84
C VAL A 176 -5.13 25.96 7.86
N ASN A 177 -4.03 25.77 8.58
CA ASN A 177 -3.57 26.73 9.59
C ASN A 177 -3.14 28.05 8.97
N LYS A 178 -2.55 28.04 7.76
CA LYS A 178 -2.26 29.25 6.99
C LYS A 178 -3.54 30.03 6.70
N LYS A 179 -4.59 29.37 6.19
CA LYS A 179 -5.88 30.01 5.90
C LYS A 179 -6.57 30.54 7.16
N ARG A 180 -6.53 29.77 8.25
CA ARG A 180 -7.10 30.18 9.55
C ARG A 180 -6.41 31.42 10.12
N HIS A 181 -5.08 31.41 10.10
CA HIS A 181 -4.28 32.53 10.61
C HIS A 181 -4.56 33.84 9.85
N LEU A 182 -4.66 33.78 8.51
CA LEU A 182 -5.02 34.94 7.69
C LEU A 182 -6.43 35.49 7.98
N ALA A 183 -7.32 34.66 8.53
CA ALA A 183 -8.67 35.05 8.93
C ALA A 183 -8.77 35.38 10.43
N GLY A 184 -7.65 35.54 11.14
CA GLY A 184 -7.63 35.83 12.58
C GLY A 184 -8.03 34.65 13.48
N LEU A 185 -8.18 33.44 12.94
CA LEU A 185 -8.56 32.26 13.71
C LEU A 185 -7.34 31.52 14.31
N PRO A 186 -7.49 30.89 15.49
CA PRO A 186 -6.42 30.11 16.09
C PRO A 186 -6.04 28.90 15.24
N ARG A 187 -4.76 28.53 15.30
CA ARG A 187 -4.22 27.36 14.61
C ARG A 187 -4.68 26.08 15.29
N ILE A 188 -4.89 25.04 14.49
CA ILE A 188 -5.24 23.69 14.95
C ILE A 188 -3.95 22.92 15.23
N SER A 189 -3.89 22.25 16.37
CA SER A 189 -2.80 21.35 16.74
C SER A 189 -3.21 19.88 16.53
N LEU A 190 -2.38 19.11 15.83
CA LEU A 190 -2.60 17.68 15.62
C LEU A 190 -1.27 16.95 15.71
N ASP A 191 -1.22 15.91 16.55
CA ASP A 191 -0.05 15.03 16.62
C ASP A 191 -0.04 14.04 15.44
N LEU A 192 0.66 14.42 14.37
CA LEU A 192 0.79 13.62 13.16
C LEU A 192 2.16 12.95 13.13
N ARG A 193 2.26 11.75 13.72
CA ARG A 193 3.50 10.94 13.74
C ARG A 193 3.40 9.71 12.84
N PHE A 194 4.53 9.33 12.28
CA PHE A 194 4.73 7.99 11.74
C PHE A 194 4.77 7.02 12.90
N THR A 195 3.90 6.01 12.90
CA THR A 195 3.94 4.92 13.86
C THR A 195 4.42 3.67 13.15
N LYS A 196 5.47 3.03 13.67
CA LYS A 196 5.86 1.68 13.30
C LYS A 196 4.86 0.71 13.94
N LYS A 197 3.64 0.63 13.42
CA LYS A 197 2.70 -0.45 13.76
C LYS A 197 2.61 -1.41 12.58
#